data_AF-A0AA96GIK2-F1
#
_entry.id   AF-A0AA96GIK2-F1
#
_cell.length_a   1.000
_cell.length_b   1.000
_cell.length_c   1.000
_cell.angle_alpha   90.00
_cell.angle_beta   90.00
_cell.angle_gamma   90.00
#
_symmetry.space_group_name_H-M   'P 1'
#
loop_
_entity.id
_entity.type
_entity.pdbx_description
1 polymer ?
#
loop_
_entity_poly.entity_id
_entity_poly.type
_entity_poly.pdbx_seq_one_letter_code
_entity_poly.pdbx_strand_id
1 'polypeptide(L)' 'MNVYVKRILMLACFAGSLFFVVGCEQEGPAERAGESVDESMEKAGEKMEQAGENIQDSAN' A
#
# COMPACT_ATOMS: atom_id res chain seq x y z
N MET A 1 -43.12 11.01 -3.80
CA MET A 1 -42.04 10.03 -4.08
C MET A 1 -42.54 8.67 -3.66
N ASN A 2 -42.83 7.78 -4.61
CA ASN A 2 -43.60 6.55 -4.37
C ASN A 2 -42.78 5.54 -3.54
N VAL A 3 -43.39 4.86 -2.56
CA VAL A 3 -42.69 3.96 -1.61
C VAL A 3 -41.85 2.90 -2.33
N TYR A 4 -42.33 2.45 -3.49
CA TYR A 4 -41.64 1.51 -4.37
C TYR A 4 -40.33 2.07 -4.94
N VAL A 5 -40.30 3.35 -5.33
CA VAL A 5 -39.10 4.00 -5.87
C VAL A 5 -38.04 4.12 -4.78
N LYS A 6 -38.44 4.42 -3.53
CA LYS A 6 -37.52 4.50 -2.40
C LYS A 6 -36.91 3.15 -2.04
N ARG A 7 -37.69 2.04 -2.12
CA ARG A 7 -37.19 0.67 -1.89
C ARG A 7 -36.26 0.20 -2.99
N ILE A 8 -36.57 0.49 -4.26
CA ILE A 8 -35.71 0.15 -5.41
C ILE A 8 -34.36 0.88 -5.32
N LEU A 9 -34.37 2.17 -4.99
CA LEU A 9 -33.15 2.96 -4.84
C LEU A 9 -32.26 2.43 -3.70
N MET A 10 -32.88 2.03 -2.58
CA MET A 10 -32.17 1.42 -1.45
C MET A 10 -31.45 0.12 -1.82
N LEU A 11 -32.12 -0.75 -2.59
CA LEU A 11 -31.55 -2.03 -3.03
C LEU A 11 -30.43 -1.84 -4.06
N ALA A 12 -30.57 -0.87 -4.97
CA ALA A 12 -29.53 -0.55 -5.95
C ALA A 12 -28.25 -0.04 -5.30
N CYS A 13 -28.35 0.82 -4.27
CA CYS A 13 -27.18 1.29 -3.51
C CYS A 13 -26.47 0.15 -2.76
N PHE A 14 -27.22 -0.80 -2.21
CA PHE A 14 -26.66 -1.94 -1.48
C PHE A 14 -25.97 -2.96 -2.40
N ALA A 15 -26.44 -3.12 -3.63
CA ALA A 15 -25.76 -3.96 -4.63
C ALA A 15 -24.46 -3.32 -5.15
N GLY A 16 -24.38 -1.99 -5.21
CA GLY A 16 -23.20 -1.27 -5.67
C GLY A 16 -21.99 -1.36 -4.72
N SER A 17 -22.21 -1.53 -3.42
CA SER A 17 -21.11 -1.60 -2.43
C SER A 17 -20.29 -2.89 -2.54
N LEU A 18 -20.87 -3.98 -3.05
CA LEU A 18 -20.17 -5.26 -3.24
C LEU A 18 -19.07 -5.17 -4.31
N PHE A 19 -19.20 -4.27 -5.29
CA PHE A 19 -18.16 -4.05 -6.30
C PHE A 19 -16.96 -3.25 -5.78
N PHE A 20 -17.15 -2.46 -4.73
CA PHE A 20 -16.07 -1.63 -4.16
C PHE A 20 -15.07 -2.48 -3.36
N VAL A 21 -15.54 -3.55 -2.71
CA VAL A 21 -14.70 -4.42 -1.87
C VAL A 21 -13.65 -5.17 -2.69
N VAL A 22 -14.00 -5.64 -3.90
CA VAL A 22 -13.08 -6.40 -4.78
C VAL A 22 -11.89 -5.57 -5.25
N GLY A 23 -11.99 -4.23 -5.24
CA GLY A 23 -10.93 -3.32 -5.66
C GLY A 23 -9.93 -2.95 -4.56
N CYS A 24 -10.16 -3.32 -3.30
CA CYS A 24 -9.36 -2.83 -2.17
C CYS A 24 -8.29 -3.80 -1.66
N GLU A 25 -8.22 -5.04 -2.15
CA GLU A 25 -7.34 -6.07 -1.58
C GLU A 25 -6.03 -6.32 -2.35
N GLN A 26 -5.85 -5.75 -3.55
CA GLN A 26 -4.64 -6.00 -4.36
C GLN A 26 -3.79 -4.74 -4.47
N GLU A 27 -2.54 -4.82 -4.00
CA GLU A 27 -1.58 -3.71 -4.07
C GLU A 27 -1.45 -3.15 -5.48
N GLY A 28 -1.56 -1.83 -5.57
CA GLY A 28 -1.43 -1.12 -6.83
C GLY A 28 0.00 -1.20 -7.38
N PRO A 29 0.17 -1.00 -8.70
CA PRO A 29 1.50 -0.96 -9.31
C PRO A 29 2.40 0.14 -8.70
N ALA A 30 1.82 1.24 -8.23
CA ALA A 30 2.55 2.31 -7.55
C ALA A 30 3.01 1.92 -6.14
N GLU A 31 2.17 1.21 -5.37
CA GLU A 31 2.53 0.73 -4.03
C GLU A 31 3.69 -0.25 -4.10
N ARG A 32 3.63 -1.25 -5.00
CA ARG A 32 4.75 -2.19 -5.22
C ARG A 32 6.05 -1.50 -5.64
N ALA A 33 5.95 -0.46 -6.47
CA ALA A 33 7.11 0.31 -6.89
C ALA A 33 7.70 1.12 -5.73
N GLY A 34 6.85 1.72 -4.89
CA GLY A 34 7.25 2.40 -3.67
C GLY A 34 7.97 1.46 -2.71
N GLU A 35 7.39 0.29 -2.45
CA GLU A 35 7.98 -0.74 -1.57
C GLU A 35 9.36 -1.20 -2.08
N SER A 36 9.50 -1.42 -3.39
CA SER A 36 10.80 -1.79 -3.99
C SER A 36 11.87 -0.70 -3.80
N VAL A 37 11.49 0.58 -3.86
CA VAL A 37 12.39 1.70 -3.61
C VAL A 37 12.77 1.78 -2.15
N ASP A 38 11.80 1.64 -1.24
CA ASP A 38 12.02 1.67 0.20
C ASP A 38 12.98 0.55 0.63
N GLU A 39 12.77 -0.69 0.19
CA GLU A 39 13.70 -1.81 0.46
C GLU A 39 15.11 -1.53 -0.08
N SER A 40 15.21 -0.89 -1.24
CA SER A 40 16.51 -0.57 -1.84
C SER A 40 17.26 0.48 -1.02
N MET A 41 16.54 1.47 -0.49
CA MET A 41 17.10 2.49 0.39
C MET A 41 17.54 1.91 1.73
N GLU A 42 16.75 1.00 2.32
CA GLU A 42 17.10 0.32 3.57
C GLU A 42 18.41 -0.47 3.42
N LYS A 43 18.52 -1.32 2.39
CA LYS A 43 19.74 -2.09 2.10
C LYS A 43 20.95 -1.20 1.82
N ALA A 44 20.74 -0.03 1.20
CA ALA A 44 21.82 0.94 0.98
C ALA A 44 22.28 1.56 2.30
N GLY A 45 21.34 1.90 3.19
CA GLY A 45 21.62 2.41 4.54
C GLY A 45 22.42 1.42 5.38
N GLU A 46 21.97 0.16 5.47
CA GLU A 46 22.67 -0.89 6.21
C GLU A 46 24.12 -1.08 5.74
N LYS A 47 24.35 -1.07 4.42
CA LYS A 47 25.71 -1.18 3.86
C LYS A 47 26.59 0.03 4.20
N MET A 48 26.01 1.23 4.21
CA MET A 48 26.71 2.45 4.58
C MET A 48 27.12 2.40 6.06
N GLU A 49 26.22 1.94 6.93
CA GLU A 49 26.48 1.76 8.35
C GLU A 49 27.60 0.75 8.61
N GLN A 50 27.51 -0.45 8.01
CA GLN A 50 28.58 -1.45 8.08
C GLN A 50 29.92 -0.91 7.56
N ALA A 51 29.93 -0.15 6.46
CA ALA A 51 31.16 0.46 5.96
C ALA A 51 31.74 1.48 6.95
N GLY A 52 30.89 2.26 7.61
CA GLY A 52 31.27 3.19 8.67
C GLY A 52 31.88 2.49 9.89
N GLU A 53 31.22 1.42 10.37
CA GLU A 53 31.72 0.59 11.47
C GLU A 53 33.09 -0.02 11.17
N ASN A 54 33.25 -0.62 9.98
CA ASN A 54 34.52 -1.21 9.56
C ASN A 54 35.67 -0.19 9.51
N ILE A 55 35.39 1.05 9.10
CA ILE A 55 36.37 2.15 9.09
C ILE A 55 36.72 2.56 10.53
N GLN A 56 35.71 2.65 11.41
CA GLN A 56 35.92 2.99 12.81
C GLN A 56 36.75 1.93 13.54
N ASP A 57 36.46 0.65 13.31
CA ASP A 57 37.24 -0.48 13.86
C ASP A 57 38.68 -0.48 13.33
N SER A 58 38.89 -0.11 12.07
CA SER A 58 40.25 -0.05 11.47
C SER A 58 41.05 1.18 11.92
N ALA A 59 40.38 2.21 12.44
CA ALA A 59 41.00 3.45 12.91
C ALA A 59 41.33 3.46 14.41
N ASN A 60 40.97 2.38 15.13
CA ASN A 60 41.19 2.19 16.56
C ASN A 60 42.25 1.09 16.81
#